data_AF-A0A923S4G7-F1
#
_entry.id   AF-A0A923S4G7-F1
#
_cell.length_a   1.000
_cell.length_b   1.000
_cell.length_c   1.000
_cell.angle_alpha   90.00
_cell.angle_beta   90.00
_cell.angle_gamma   90.00
#
_symmetry.space_group_name_H-M   'P 1'
#
loop_
_entity.id
_entity.type
_entity.pdbx_description
1 polymer ?
#
loop_
_entity_poly.entity_id
_entity_poly.type
_entity_poly.pdbx_seq_one_letter_code
_entity_poly.pdbx_strand_id
1 'polypeptide(L)' 'MNGIDGNTLDKIAQASELVIRAAAVLGTLSDDQQRAVHAATQGHLPHSLAGFLRHARKLSPAVEESLRTHPPLGLREFWY' A
#
# COMPACT_ATOMS: atom_id res chain seq x y z
N MET A 1 25.46 2.72 0.73
CA MET A 1 24.13 2.10 0.53
C MET A 1 23.82 1.35 1.82
N ASN A 2 22.71 1.70 2.48
CA ASN A 2 22.37 1.25 3.84
C ASN A 2 22.32 -0.27 3.93
N GLY A 3 22.87 -0.83 5.01
CA GLY A 3 23.03 -2.27 5.29
C GLY A 3 21.72 -3.02 5.53
N ILE A 4 20.80 -2.93 4.58
CA ILE A 4 19.58 -3.74 4.52
C ILE A 4 19.96 -5.02 3.77
N ASP A 5 19.96 -6.14 4.47
CA ASP A 5 20.26 -7.44 3.88
C ASP A 5 19.11 -7.97 3.01
N GLY A 6 19.39 -8.99 2.20
CA GLY A 6 18.42 -9.60 1.29
C GLY A 6 17.19 -10.16 2.01
N ASN A 7 17.36 -10.77 3.19
CA ASN A 7 16.25 -11.31 3.97
C ASN A 7 15.31 -10.18 4.46
N THR A 8 15.86 -9.02 4.82
CA THR A 8 15.07 -7.84 5.18
C THR A 8 14.28 -7.32 3.99
N LEU A 9 14.88 -7.29 2.79
CA LEU A 9 14.19 -6.92 1.55
C LEU A 9 13.06 -7.90 1.20
N ASP A 10 13.29 -9.21 1.40
CA ASP A 10 12.28 -10.24 1.18
C ASP A 10 11.10 -10.09 2.15
N LYS A 11 11.37 -9.75 3.42
CA LYS A 11 10.32 -9.47 4.40
C LYS A 11 9.54 -8.21 4.07
N ILE A 12 10.20 -7.17 3.59
CA ILE A 12 9.53 -5.95 3.10
C ILE A 12 8.64 -6.29 1.90
N ALA A 13 9.12 -7.11 0.95
CA ALA A 13 8.33 -7.54 -0.19
C ALA A 13 7.08 -8.33 0.24
N GLN A 14 7.25 -9.32 1.13
CA GLN A 14 6.13 -10.12 1.67
C GLN A 14 5.09 -9.25 2.38
N ALA A 15 5.53 -8.33 3.25
CA ALA A 15 4.64 -7.42 3.95
C ALA A 15 3.90 -6.49 2.98
N SER A 16 4.60 -5.97 1.98
CA SER A 16 3.99 -5.08 0.98
C SER A 16 2.94 -5.77 0.13
N GLU A 17 3.14 -7.05 -0.20
CA GLU A 17 2.14 -7.84 -0.91
C GLU A 17 0.85 -7.98 -0.10
N LEU A 18 0.95 -8.21 1.22
CA LEU A 18 -0.22 -8.23 2.10
C LEU A 18 -0.92 -6.86 2.17
N VAL A 19 -0.14 -5.78 2.21
CA VAL A 19 -0.68 -4.41 2.22
C VAL A 19 -1.34 -4.06 0.90
N ILE A 20 -0.78 -4.47 -0.24
CA ILE A 20 -1.39 -4.30 -1.57
C ILE A 20 -2.73 -5.02 -1.62
N ARG A 21 -2.81 -6.26 -1.13
CA ARG A 21 -4.07 -7.00 -1.07
C ARG A 21 -5.09 -6.34 -0.15
N ALA A 22 -4.67 -5.87 1.03
CA ALA A 22 -5.55 -5.14 1.93
C ALA A 22 -6.08 -3.84 1.28
N ALA A 23 -5.20 -3.09 0.63
CA ALA A 23 -5.55 -1.89 -0.12
C ALA A 23 -6.51 -2.18 -1.28
N ALA A 24 -6.31 -3.28 -2.01
CA ALA A 24 -7.19 -3.71 -3.10
C ALA A 24 -8.59 -4.08 -2.58
N VAL A 25 -8.69 -4.76 -1.44
CA VAL A 25 -9.97 -5.08 -0.79
C VAL A 25 -10.68 -3.80 -0.32
N LEU A 26 -9.98 -2.87 0.31
CA LEU A 26 -10.57 -1.58 0.68
C LEU A 26 -11.01 -0.77 -0.54
N GLY A 27 -10.33 -0.97 -1.67
CA GLY A 27 -10.69 -0.42 -2.97
C GLY A 27 -12.04 -0.86 -3.52
N THR A 28 -12.59 -1.98 -3.05
CA THR A 28 -13.91 -2.47 -3.49
C THR A 28 -15.07 -1.91 -2.67
N LEU A 29 -14.79 -1.07 -1.66
CA LEU A 29 -15.82 -0.38 -0.90
C LEU A 29 -16.55 0.62 -1.81
N SER A 30 -17.87 0.74 -1.63
CA SER A 30 -18.67 1.78 -2.29
C SER A 30 -18.29 3.17 -1.79
N ASP A 31 -18.66 4.22 -2.52
CA ASP A 31 -18.35 5.61 -2.14
C ASP A 31 -18.83 5.97 -0.72
N ASP A 32 -20.02 5.51 -0.32
CA ASP A 32 -20.55 5.70 1.04
C ASP A 32 -19.70 4.98 2.09
N GLN A 33 -19.27 3.76 1.80
CA GLN A 33 -18.40 2.98 2.70
C GLN A 33 -17.01 3.59 2.79
N GLN A 34 -16.44 4.07 1.68
CA GLN A 34 -15.16 4.77 1.67
C GLN A 34 -15.24 6.07 2.48
N ARG A 35 -16.31 6.85 2.34
CA ARG A 35 -16.56 8.03 3.18
C ARG A 35 -16.70 7.68 4.65
N ALA A 36 -17.39 6.60 4.98
CA ALA A 36 -17.55 6.14 6.37
C ALA A 36 -16.20 5.73 6.99
N VAL A 37 -15.37 4.96 6.26
CA VAL A 37 -14.02 4.59 6.70
C VAL A 37 -13.13 5.82 6.83
N HIS A 38 -13.20 6.75 5.87
CA HIS A 38 -12.46 8.01 5.92
C HIS A 38 -12.84 8.83 7.15
N ALA A 39 -14.13 9.00 7.43
CA ALA A 39 -14.60 9.73 8.61
C ALA A 39 -14.21 9.03 9.93
N ALA A 40 -14.39 7.71 10.02
CA ALA A 40 -14.07 6.92 11.21
C ALA A 40 -12.58 6.90 11.54
N THR A 41 -11.72 6.98 10.52
CA THR A 41 -10.26 6.95 10.68
C THR A 41 -9.60 8.31 10.51
N GLN A 42 -10.38 9.37 10.30
CA GLN A 42 -9.89 10.71 9.93
C GLN A 42 -8.93 10.68 8.73
N GLY A 43 -9.16 9.75 7.80
CA GLY A 43 -8.31 9.52 6.63
C GLY A 43 -6.95 8.86 6.93
N HIS A 44 -6.64 8.52 8.19
CA HIS A 44 -5.36 7.91 8.54
C HIS A 44 -5.16 6.54 7.90
N LEU A 45 -6.20 5.69 7.85
CA LEU A 45 -6.07 4.36 7.28
C LEU A 45 -5.64 4.39 5.79
N PRO A 46 -6.37 5.06 4.88
CA PRO A 46 -5.94 5.14 3.48
C PRO A 46 -4.59 5.85 3.32
N HIS A 47 -4.30 6.89 4.12
CA HIS A 47 -3.02 7.60 4.05
C HIS A 47 -1.84 6.75 4.51
N SER A 48 -2.00 5.97 5.58
CA SER A 48 -0.96 5.08 6.10
C SER A 48 -0.62 3.95 5.14
N LEU A 49 -1.64 3.37 4.48
CA LEU A 49 -1.42 2.33 3.46
C LEU A 49 -0.66 2.90 2.25
N ALA A 50 -1.06 4.08 1.78
CA ALA A 50 -0.38 4.77 0.69
C ALA A 50 1.05 5.16 1.04
N GLY A 51 1.23 5.73 2.24
CA GLY A 51 2.55 6.07 2.78
C GLY A 51 3.46 4.85 2.87
N PHE A 52 2.97 3.76 3.46
CA PHE A 52 3.71 2.50 3.58
C PHE A 52 4.23 2.03 2.21
N LEU A 53 3.34 1.86 1.23
CA LEU A 53 3.70 1.32 -0.08
C LEU A 53 4.61 2.27 -0.88
N ARG A 54 4.43 3.59 -0.73
CA ARG A 54 5.32 4.60 -1.32
C ARG A 54 6.75 4.53 -0.77
N HIS A 55 6.92 4.17 0.50
CA HIS A 55 8.24 3.98 1.10
C HIS A 55 8.79 2.59 0.77
N ALA A 56 7.96 1.54 0.81
CA ALA A 56 8.38 0.17 0.52
C ALA A 56 8.92 -0.01 -0.91
N ARG A 57 8.30 0.64 -1.92
CA ARG A 57 8.81 0.61 -3.30
C ARG A 57 10.21 1.19 -3.47
N LYS A 58 10.64 2.10 -2.58
CA LYS A 58 12.00 2.67 -2.61
C LYS A 58 13.06 1.69 -2.07
N LEU A 59 12.61 0.66 -1.36
CA LEU A 59 13.48 -0.32 -0.71
C LEU A 59 13.58 -1.61 -1.53
N SER A 60 12.49 -2.05 -2.15
CA SER A 60 12.43 -3.34 -2.86
C SER A 60 11.87 -3.20 -4.27
N PRO A 61 12.65 -3.56 -5.32
CA PRO A 61 12.18 -3.59 -6.70
C PRO A 61 10.98 -4.53 -6.92
N ALA A 62 10.88 -5.60 -6.13
CA ALA A 62 9.73 -6.50 -6.18
C ALA A 62 8.42 -5.79 -5.80
N VAL A 63 8.48 -4.85 -4.85
CA VAL A 63 7.32 -4.05 -4.44
C VAL A 63 6.91 -3.07 -5.54
N GLU A 64 7.88 -2.44 -6.20
CA GLU A 64 7.61 -1.59 -7.36
C GLU A 64 6.92 -2.37 -8.48
N GLU A 65 7.41 -3.58 -8.77
CA GLU A 65 6.81 -4.45 -9.78
C GLU A 65 5.40 -4.93 -9.38
N SER A 66 5.18 -5.32 -8.11
CA SER A 66 3.84 -5.68 -7.62
C SER A 66 2.86 -4.51 -7.73
N LEU A 67 3.27 -3.28 -7.40
CA LEU A 67 2.41 -2.11 -7.54
C LEU A 67 2.08 -1.78 -9.01
N ARG A 68 3.01 -2.06 -9.93
CA ARG A 68 2.82 -1.86 -11.37
C ARG A 68 1.85 -2.88 -11.97
N THR A 69 1.93 -4.14 -11.52
CA THR A 69 1.15 -5.26 -12.05
C THR A 69 -0.19 -5.46 -11.34
N HIS A 70 -0.26 -5.11 -10.06
CA HIS A 70 -1.44 -5.26 -9.19
C HIS A 70 -1.71 -3.96 -8.41
N PRO A 71 -2.03 -2.84 -9.09
CA PRO A 71 -2.28 -1.58 -8.40
C PRO A 71 -3.55 -1.71 -7.54
N PRO A 72 -3.53 -1.33 -6.25
CA PRO A 72 -4.74 -1.31 -5.45
C PRO A 72 -5.69 -0.24 -5.99
N LEU A 73 -6.77 -0.70 -6.61
CA LEU A 73 -7.86 0.13 -7.13
C LEU A 73 -8.48 0.90 -5.94
N GLY A 74 -8.95 2.13 -6.14
CA GLY A 74 -9.61 2.92 -5.08
C GLY A 74 -8.69 3.75 -4.15
N LEU A 75 -7.39 3.46 -4.04
CA LEU A 75 -6.45 4.34 -3.32
C LEU A 75 -5.64 5.27 -4.25
N ARG A 76 -6.07 5.41 -5.51
CA ARG A 76 -5.28 6.09 -6.55
C ARG A 76 -4.95 7.55 -6.29
N GLU A 77 -5.81 8.22 -5.53
CA GLU A 77 -5.65 9.62 -5.14
C GLU A 77 -4.44 9.85 -4.21
N PHE A 78 -3.89 8.80 -3.60
CA PHE A 78 -2.78 8.88 -2.66
C PHE A 78 -1.42 8.46 -3.25
N TRP A 79 -1.38 8.05 -4.52
CA TRP A 79 -0.17 7.53 -5.19
C TRP A 79 0.65 8.58 -5.96
N TYR A 80 0.08 9.75 -6.24
CA TYR A 80 0.73 10.88 -6.94
C TYR A 80 1.17 11.97 -5.95
#